data_AF-A0A924GHM6-F1
#
_entry.id   AF-A0A924GHM6-F1
#
_cell.length_a   1.000
_cell.length_b   1.000
_cell.length_c   1.000
_cell.angle_alpha   90.00
_cell.angle_beta   90.00
_cell.angle_gamma   90.00
#
_symmetry.space_group_name_H-M   'P 1'
#
loop_
_entity.id
_entity.type
_entity.pdbx_description
1 polymer ?
#
loop_
_entity_poly.entity_id
_entity_poly.type
_entity_poly.pdbx_seq_one_letter_code
_entity_poly.pdbx_strand_id
1 'polypeptide(L)'
;MATNLRLNERTAKALREAAESRGKSQQQIIREALERFLGLEEELTDRDRAIASGLVKEGTPYRRAAPTLVLPAGMTSLELLDRDDR
;
A
#
# COMPACT_ATOMS: atom_id res chain seq x y z
N MET A 1 12.40 -15.69 4.79
CA MET A 1 12.46 -16.15 6.20
C MET A 1 11.57 -15.24 7.03
N ALA A 2 10.89 -15.74 8.06
CA ALA A 2 10.06 -14.93 8.95
C ALA A 2 10.80 -14.68 10.26
N THR A 3 10.99 -13.41 10.63
CA THR A 3 11.60 -13.01 11.90
C THR A 3 10.50 -12.71 12.91
N ASN A 4 10.52 -13.38 14.06
CA ASN A 4 9.59 -13.08 15.14
C ASN A 4 10.12 -11.92 15.98
N LEU A 5 9.62 -10.72 15.73
CA LEU A 5 10.06 -9.50 16.40
C LEU A 5 9.23 -9.28 17.68
N ARG A 6 9.89 -9.25 18.84
CA ARG A 6 9.23 -8.92 20.12
C ARG A 6 9.20 -7.41 20.31
N LEU A 7 8.06 -6.80 20.01
CA LEU A 7 7.81 -5.37 20.20
C LEU A 7 7.03 -5.13 21.49
N ASN A 8 7.33 -4.03 22.18
CA ASN A 8 6.44 -3.51 23.21
C ASN A 8 5.16 -2.95 22.57
N GLU A 9 4.09 -2.80 23.38
CA GLU A 9 2.78 -2.39 22.88
C GLU A 9 2.79 -1.01 22.20
N ARG A 10 3.54 -0.06 22.75
CA ARG A 10 3.67 1.30 22.20
C ARG A 10 4.26 1.26 20.80
N THR A 11 5.34 0.51 20.60
CA THR A 11 6.00 0.38 19.30
C THR A 11 5.13 -0.39 18.30
N ALA A 12 4.45 -1.44 18.75
CA ALA A 12 3.53 -2.20 17.90
C ALA A 12 2.36 -1.33 17.40
N LYS A 13 1.80 -0.47 18.27
CA LYS A 13 0.76 0.50 17.91
C LYS A 13 1.27 1.51 16.88
N ALA A 14 2.41 2.14 17.16
CA ALA A 14 3.01 3.13 16.25
C ALA A 14 3.33 2.52 14.86
N LEU A 15 3.80 1.27 14.83
CA LEU A 15 4.07 0.57 13.56
C LEU A 15 2.78 0.31 12.77
N ARG A 16 1.68 -0.04 13.43
CA ARG A 16 0.38 -0.24 12.78
C ARG A 16 -0.15 1.08 12.19
N GLU A 17 -0.09 2.17 12.95
CA GLU A 17 -0.50 3.50 12.48
C GLU A 17 0.36 3.99 11.30
N ALA A 18 1.67 3.71 11.33
CA ALA A 18 2.58 4.00 10.23
C ALA A 18 2.25 3.18 8.97
N ALA A 19 1.88 1.91 9.13
CA ALA A 19 1.46 1.04 8.03
C ALA A 19 0.19 1.57 7.34
N GLU A 20 -0.80 1.97 8.14
CA GLU A 20 -2.06 2.53 7.64
C GLU A 20 -1.87 3.87 6.93
N SER A 21 -1.14 4.80 7.56
CA SER A 21 -0.91 6.14 7.00
C SER A 21 -0.11 6.10 5.69
N ARG A 22 0.87 5.20 5.57
CA ARG A 22 1.75 5.09 4.39
C ARG A 22 1.24 4.09 3.36
N GLY A 23 0.16 3.36 3.65
CA GLY A 23 -0.35 2.29 2.78
C GLY A 23 0.65 1.15 2.56
N LYS A 24 1.56 0.91 3.51
CA LYS A 24 2.61 -0.13 3.43
C LYS A 24 2.31 -1.26 4.41
N SER A 25 2.81 -2.47 4.14
CA SER A 25 2.76 -3.54 5.15
C SER A 25 3.73 -3.26 6.30
N GLN A 26 3.43 -3.75 7.50
CA GLN A 26 4.32 -3.62 8.66
C GLN A 26 5.70 -4.25 8.38
N GLN A 27 5.74 -5.38 7.67
CA GLN A 27 6.99 -6.05 7.26
C GLN A 27 7.81 -5.20 6.30
N GLN A 28 7.15 -4.46 5.39
CA GLN A 28 7.82 -3.54 4.48
C GLN A 28 8.43 -2.37 5.24
N ILE A 29 7.71 -1.77 6.20
CA ILE A 29 8.25 -0.68 7.03
C ILE A 29 9.45 -1.16 7.86
N ILE A 30 9.37 -2.35 8.46
CA ILE A 30 10.48 -2.93 9.22
C ILE A 30 11.69 -3.15 8.32
N ARG A 31 11.47 -3.67 7.11
CA ARG A 31 12.55 -3.90 6.14
C ARG A 31 13.23 -2.59 5.74
N GLU A 32 12.47 -1.60 5.31
CA GLU A 32 13.00 -0.27 4.93
C GLU A 32 13.77 0.37 6.10
N ALA A 33 13.25 0.27 7.32
CA ALA A 33 13.93 0.79 8.51
C ALA A 33 15.25 0.05 8.80
N LEU A 34 15.29 -1.27 8.64
CA LEU A 34 16.50 -2.08 8.81
C LEU A 34 17.53 -1.82 7.70
N GLU A 35 17.09 -1.74 6.45
CA GLU A 35 17.95 -1.39 5.31
C GLU A 35 18.59 -0.02 5.53
N ARG A 36 17.79 0.99 5.91
CA ARG A 36 18.31 2.31 6.27
C ARG A 36 19.29 2.26 7.44
N PHE A 37 18.92 1.59 8.52
CA PHE A 37 19.75 1.52 9.73
C PHE A 37 21.09 0.82 9.46
N LEU A 38 21.10 -0.17 8.57
CA LEU A 38 22.29 -0.92 8.17
C LEU A 38 23.05 -0.27 7.00
N GLY A 39 22.55 0.84 6.44
CA GLY A 39 23.15 1.50 5.28
C GLY A 39 23.04 0.70 3.98
N LEU A 40 22.00 -0.12 3.85
CA LEU A 40 21.72 -0.98 2.70
C LEU A 40 20.65 -0.40 1.75
N GLU A 41 20.19 0.84 1.96
CA GLU A 41 19.29 1.49 1.02
C GLU A 41 19.99 1.61 -0.34
N GLU A 42 19.50 0.88 -1.34
CA GLU A 42 19.77 1.21 -2.74
C GLU A 42 19.23 2.63 -2.99
N GLU A 43 19.97 3.42 -3.76
CA GLU A 43 19.62 4.80 -4.10
C GLU A 43 18.12 4.95 -4.40
N LEU A 44 17.51 6.02 -3.89
CA LEU A 44 16.09 6.38 -4.07
C LEU A 44 15.53 5.83 -5.37
N THR A 45 14.49 5.01 -5.26
CA THR A 45 13.86 4.42 -6.45
C THR A 45 13.44 5.54 -7.41
N ASP A 46 13.38 5.26 -8.71
CA ASP A 46 12.98 6.26 -9.71
C ASP A 46 11.64 6.93 -9.37
N ARG A 47 10.75 6.16 -8.73
CA ARG A 47 9.47 6.67 -8.22
C ARG A 47 9.66 7.67 -7.09
N ASP A 48 10.54 7.41 -6.14
CA ASP A 48 10.82 8.33 -5.03
C ASP A 48 11.48 9.61 -5.54
N ARG A 49 12.38 9.50 -6.53
CA ARG A 49 12.95 10.66 -7.23
C ARG A 49 11.88 11.46 -7.98
N ALA A 50 10.94 10.79 -8.64
CA ALA A 50 9.84 11.44 -9.34
C ALA A 50 8.83 12.11 -8.39
N ILE A 51 8.63 11.56 -7.19
CA ILE A 51 7.81 12.21 -6.15
C ILE A 51 8.53 13.44 -5.58
N ALA A 52 9.82 13.31 -5.26
CA ALA A 52 10.63 14.41 -4.74
C ALA A 52 10.78 15.58 -5.73
N SER A 53 10.81 15.30 -7.03
CA SER A 53 10.84 16.32 -8.09
C SER A 53 9.47 16.91 -8.41
N GLY A 54 8.38 16.39 -7.82
CA GLY A 54 7.01 16.82 -8.10
C GLY A 54 6.45 16.33 -9.43
N LEU A 55 7.17 15.46 -10.15
CA LEU A 55 6.71 14.86 -11.41
C LEU A 55 5.52 13.91 -11.20
N VAL A 56 5.50 13.22 -10.05
CA VAL A 56 4.45 12.25 -9.68
C VAL A 56 3.94 12.59 -8.28
N LYS A 57 2.62 12.50 -8.08
CA LYS A 57 2.03 12.65 -6.74
C LYS A 57 2.22 11.37 -5.92
N GLU A 58 2.35 11.53 -4.61
CA GLU A 58 2.34 10.41 -3.70
C GLU A 58 1.05 9.60 -3.85
N GLY A 59 1.16 8.27 -3.74
CA GLY A 59 0.03 7.37 -3.89
C GLY A 59 -0.99 7.60 -2.77
N THR A 60 -2.28 7.53 -3.09
CA THR A 60 -3.30 7.51 -2.04
C THR A 60 -3.25 6.19 -1.27
N PRO A 61 -3.52 6.21 0.06
CA PRO A 61 -3.60 4.99 0.85
C PRO A 61 -4.55 3.97 0.22
N TYR A 62 -4.19 2.69 0.28
CA TYR A 62 -5.09 1.62 -0.14
C TYR A 62 -6.39 1.69 0.63
N ARG A 63 -7.52 1.68 -0.09
CA ARG A 63 -8.86 1.62 0.49
C ARG A 63 -9.54 0.37 -0.01
N ARG A 64 -10.17 -0.36 0.92
CA ARG A 64 -11.03 -1.49 0.53
C ARG A 64 -12.25 -0.92 -0.21
N ALA A 65 -12.43 -1.33 -1.46
CA ALA A 65 -13.60 -0.93 -2.25
C ALA A 65 -14.86 -1.54 -1.63
N ALA A 66 -15.87 -0.70 -1.37
CA ALA A 66 -17.20 -1.16 -1.06
C ALA A 66 -17.93 -1.44 -2.39
N PRO A 67 -18.48 -2.64 -2.61
CA PRO A 67 -19.22 -2.92 -3.84
C PRO A 67 -20.44 -1.99 -3.92
N THR A 68 -20.51 -1.17 -4.96
CA THR A 68 -21.63 -0.26 -5.24
C THR A 68 -22.72 -0.91 -6.08
N LEU A 69 -22.39 -2.02 -6.74
CA LEU A 69 -23.29 -2.77 -7.61
C LEU A 69 -23.16 -4.27 -7.32
N VAL A 70 -24.30 -4.95 -7.18
CA VAL A 70 -24.37 -6.41 -7.08
C VAL A 70 -24.96 -6.92 -8.39
N LEU A 71 -24.22 -7.79 -9.08
CA LEU A 71 -24.69 -8.41 -10.31
C LEU A 71 -25.77 -9.47 -10.02
N PRO A 72 -26.83 -9.54 -10.84
CA PRO A 72 -27.77 -10.65 -10.81
C PRO A 72 -27.08 -12.00 -11.00
N ALA A 73 -27.68 -13.05 -10.45
CA ALA A 73 -27.17 -14.41 -10.62
C ALA A 73 -27.09 -14.78 -12.11
N GLY A 74 -25.91 -15.25 -12.55
CA GLY A 74 -25.64 -15.61 -13.95
C GLY A 74 -25.13 -14.47 -14.83
N MET A 75 -25.03 -13.25 -14.32
CA MET A 75 -24.49 -12.09 -15.05
C MET A 75 -23.00 -11.92 -14.77
N THR A 76 -22.20 -11.72 -15.83
CA THR A 76 -20.76 -11.47 -15.69
C THR A 76 -20.44 -9.97 -15.73
N SER A 77 -19.32 -9.55 -15.13
CA SER A 77 -18.89 -8.15 -15.16
C SER A 77 -18.51 -7.66 -16.56
N LEU A 78 -18.29 -8.56 -17.50
CA LEU A 78 -17.98 -8.23 -18.89
C LEU A 78 -19.22 -7.68 -19.62
N GLU A 79 -20.41 -8.18 -19.29
CA GLU A 79 -21.69 -7.70 -19.83
C GLU A 79 -22.04 -6.26 -19.41
N LEU A 80 -21.34 -5.70 -18.41
CA LEU A 80 -21.47 -4.29 -18.05
C LEU A 80 -20.72 -3.35 -18.99
N LEU A 81 -19.72 -3.85 -19.72
CA LEU A 81 -18.86 -3.03 -20.60
C LEU A 81 -19.53 -2.73 -21.95
N ASP A 82 -20.49 -3.55 -22.37
CA ASP A 82 -21.23 -3.41 -23.63
C ASP A 82 -22.53 -2.59 -23.49
N ARG A 83 -22.85 -2.10 -22.29
CA ARG A 83 -23.98 -1.20 -22.08
C ARG A 83 -23.58 0.24 -22.39
N ASP A 84 -23.80 0.64 -23.65
CA ASP A 84 -23.84 2.03 -24.11
C ASP A 84 -25.06 2.80 -23.54
N ASP A 85 -25.32 2.71 -22.23
CA ASP A 85 -26.40 3.46 -21.59
C ASP A 85 -25.95 4.91 -21.38
N ARG A 86 -26.18 5.72 -22.43
CA ARG A 86 -26.28 7.18 -22.41
C ARG A 86 -27.64 7.66 -21.93
#